data_AF-A0A6I0E2I4-F1
#
_entry.id   AF-A0A6I0E2I4-F1
#
_cell.length_a   1.000
_cell.length_b   1.000
_cell.length_c   1.000
_cell.angle_alpha   90.00
_cell.angle_beta   90.00
_cell.angle_gamma   90.00
#
_symmetry.space_group_name_H-M   'P 1'
#
loop_
_entity.id
_entity.type
_entity.pdbx_description
1 polymer ?
#
loop_
_entity_poly.entity_id
_entity_poly.type
_entity_poly.pdbx_seq_one_letter_code
_entity_poly.pdbx_strand_id
1 'polypeptide(L)' 'MQNISLISVLIIPLLSAILMLLMWGKTKTQRLLGGVSTALYLLASIALFAEVSANGLILVDVGSWQTGFGIA' A
#
# COMPACT_ATOMS: atom_id res chain seq x y z
N MET A 1 12.91 2.98 -11.14
CA MET A 1 12.47 3.37 -9.78
C MET A 1 11.79 2.16 -9.21
N GLN A 2 12.25 1.67 -8.05
CA GLN A 2 11.73 0.47 -7.38
C GLN A 2 10.21 0.52 -7.27
N ASN A 3 9.55 -0.65 -7.25
CA ASN A 3 8.09 -0.89 -7.27
C ASN A 3 7.28 -0.26 -6.09
N ILE A 4 7.57 0.99 -5.79
CA ILE A 4 7.12 1.77 -4.63
C ILE A 4 5.61 1.98 -4.71
N SER A 5 5.07 2.23 -5.91
CA SER A 5 3.63 2.40 -6.10
C SER A 5 2.87 1.13 -5.70
N LEU A 6 3.34 -0.04 -6.13
CA LEU A 6 2.73 -1.32 -5.79
C LEU A 6 2.82 -1.61 -4.29
N ILE A 7 4.01 -1.43 -3.72
CA ILE A 7 4.24 -1.63 -2.28
C ILE A 7 3.38 -0.66 -1.44
N SER A 8 3.20 0.58 -1.89
CA SER A 8 2.41 1.59 -1.18
C SER A 8 0.94 1.20 -1.05
N VAL A 9 0.36 0.61 -2.10
CA VAL A 9 -1.02 0.08 -2.08
C VAL A 9 -1.17 -1.02 -1.03
N LEU A 10 -0.13 -1.82 -0.77
CA LEU A 10 -0.17 -2.86 0.27
C LEU A 10 0.09 -2.30 1.68
N ILE A 11 1.06 -1.39 1.82
CA ILE A 11 1.53 -0.92 3.13
C ILE A 11 0.60 0.11 3.76
N ILE A 12 0.00 1.03 2.98
CA ILE A 12 -0.88 2.08 3.51
C ILE A 12 -2.06 1.50 4.33
N PRO A 13 -2.86 0.55 3.82
CA PRO A 13 -3.97 -0.02 4.59
C PRO A 13 -3.49 -0.81 5.80
N LEU A 14 -2.35 -1.52 5.69
CA LEU A 14 -1.77 -2.28 6.80
C LEU A 14 -1.34 -1.35 7.95
N LEU A 15 -0.56 -0.31 7.65
CA LEU A 15 -0.14 0.68 8.63
C LEU A 15 -1.33 1.43 9.22
N SER A 16 -2.32 1.78 8.39
CA SER A 16 -3.55 2.40 8.85
C SER A 16 -4.27 1.54 9.89
N ALA A 17 -4.44 0.24 9.60
CA ALA A 17 -5.06 -0.69 10.52
C ALA A 17 -4.28 -0.81 11.85
N ILE A 18 -2.96 -0.92 11.78
CA ILE A 18 -2.09 -0.94 12.98
C ILE A 18 -2.28 0.33 13.80
N LEU A 19 -2.25 1.51 13.17
CA LEU A 19 -2.45 2.79 13.85
C LEU A 19 -3.86 2.92 14.45
N MET A 20 -4.89 2.42 13.76
CA MET A 20 -6.25 2.38 14.30
C MET A 20 -6.36 1.51 15.53
N LEU A 21 -5.68 0.35 15.56
CA LEU A 21 -5.62 -0.52 16.74
C LEU A 21 -4.95 0.18 17.92
N LEU A 22 -3.86 0.92 17.68
CA LEU A 22 -3.21 1.72 18.73
C LEU A 22 -4.11 2.85 19.27
N MET A 23 -5.04 3.35 18.44
CA MET A 23 -5.99 4.40 18.80
C MET A 23 -7.35 3.83 19.25
N TRP A 24 -7.38 2.62 19.78
CA TRP A 24 -8.60 1.97 20.26
C TRP A 24 -9.40 2.85 21.24
N GLY A 25 -10.72 2.85 21.08
CA GLY A 25 -11.63 3.67 21.90
C GLY A 25 -11.67 5.16 21.54
N LYS A 26 -10.79 5.66 20.66
CA LYS A 26 -10.79 7.05 20.19
C LYS A 26 -11.48 7.19 18.85
N THR A 27 -12.81 7.04 18.82
CA THR A 27 -13.62 7.02 17.58
C THR A 27 -13.39 8.23 16.66
N LYS A 28 -13.26 9.45 17.21
CA LYS A 28 -12.99 10.66 16.41
C LYS A 28 -11.64 10.56 15.69
N THR A 29 -10.60 10.13 16.40
CA THR A 29 -9.25 9.96 15.85
C THR A 29 -9.22 8.83 14.81
N GLN A 30 -9.86 7.70 15.08
CA GLN A 30 -9.95 6.59 14.12
C GLN A 30 -10.71 6.98 12.85
N ARG A 31 -11.77 7.79 12.96
CA ARG A 31 -12.50 8.30 11.78
C ARG A 31 -11.66 9.23 10.92
N LEU A 32 -10.93 10.17 11.55
CA LEU A 32 -10.03 11.06 10.83
C LEU A 32 -8.90 10.26 10.16
N LEU A 33 -8.26 9.36 10.92
CA LEU A 33 -7.21 8.50 10.42
C LEU A 33 -7.71 7.66 9.24
N GLY A 34 -8.89 7.06 9.34
CA GLY A 34 -9.50 6.28 8.26
C GLY A 34 -9.73 7.11 7.00
N GLY A 35 -10.30 8.32 7.13
CA GLY A 35 -10.48 9.22 6.00
C GLY A 35 -9.16 9.58 5.30
N VAL A 36 -8.14 9.95 6.08
CA VAL A 36 -6.81 10.29 5.55
C VAL A 36 -6.16 9.07 4.90
N SER A 37 -6.26 7.89 5.53
CA SER A 37 -5.68 6.65 5.02
C SER A 37 -6.30 6.24 3.69
N THR A 38 -7.63 6.33 3.57
CA THR A 38 -8.34 6.03 2.33
C THR A 38 -7.97 7.00 1.22
N ALA A 39 -7.81 8.29 1.53
CA ALA A 39 -7.36 9.28 0.55
C ALA A 39 -5.94 8.98 0.06
N LEU A 40 -5.01 8.66 0.96
CA LEU A 40 -3.65 8.26 0.61
C LEU A 40 -3.62 6.96 -0.21
N TYR A 41 -4.45 5.97 0.15
CA TYR A 41 -4.57 4.72 -0.58
C TYR A 41 -5.10 4.93 -2.00
N LEU A 42 -6.07 5.83 -2.19
CA LEU A 42 -6.56 6.21 -3.51
C LEU A 42 -5.46 6.85 -4.36
N LEU A 43 -4.70 7.79 -3.80
CA LEU A 43 -3.56 8.42 -4.49
C LEU A 43 -2.51 7.39 -4.91
N ALA A 44 -2.16 6.46 -4.02
CA ALA A 44 -1.22 5.38 -4.32
C ALA A 44 -1.75 4.45 -5.43
N SER A 45 -3.06 4.15 -5.42
CA SER A 45 -3.71 3.33 -6.44
C SER A 45 -3.71 4.01 -7.81
N ILE A 46 -3.96 5.32 -7.86
CA ILE A 46 -3.89 6.11 -9.10
C ILE A 46 -2.45 6.14 -9.62
N ALA A 47 -1.46 6.33 -8.75
CA ALA A 47 -0.05 6.30 -9.14
C ALA A 47 0.37 4.94 -9.71
N LEU A 48 -0.03 3.84 -9.05
CA LEU A 48 0.21 2.49 -9.56
C LEU A 48 -0.46 2.27 -10.93
N PHE A 49 -1.70 2.73 -11.09
CA PHE A 49 -2.41 2.62 -12.36
C PHE A 49 -1.70 3.39 -13.48
N ALA A 50 -1.24 4.61 -13.21
CA ALA A 50 -0.47 5.39 -14.18
C ALA A 50 0.85 4.71 -14.56
N GLU A 51 1.53 4.09 -13.59
CA GLU A 51 2.77 3.37 -13.81
C GLU A 51 2.57 2.12 -14.67
N VAL A 52 1.55 1.31 -14.37
CA VAL A 52 1.16 0.12 -15.16
C VAL A 52 0.72 0.54 -16.56
N SER A 53 -0.04 1.64 -16.67
CA SER A 53 -0.48 2.15 -17.97
C SER A 53 0.67 2.60 -18.86
N ALA A 54 1.75 3.14 -18.28
CA ALA A 54 2.90 3.64 -19.03
C ALA A 54 3.94 2.55 -19.33
N ASN A 55 4.15 1.61 -18.40
CA ASN A 55 5.25 0.65 -18.45
C ASN A 55 4.80 -0.80 -18.71
N GLY A 56 3.49 -1.07 -18.73
CA GLY A 56 2.94 -2.42 -18.84
C GLY A 56 2.94 -3.14 -17.50
N LEU A 57 3.25 -4.44 -17.51
CA LEU A 57 3.15 -5.27 -16.31
C LEU A 57 4.32 -4.99 -15.35
N ILE A 58 4.01 -4.71 -14.09
CA ILE A 58 4.98 -4.51 -13.01
C ILE A 58 5.11 -5.81 -12.21
N LEU A 59 6.30 -6.40 -12.19
CA LEU A 59 6.64 -7.58 -11.38
C LEU A 59 7.45 -7.16 -10.16
N VAL A 60 7.15 -7.77 -9.02
CA VAL A 60 7.86 -7.55 -7.77
C VAL A 60 8.22 -8.89 -7.16
N ASP A 61 9.51 -9.21 -7.16
CA ASP A 61 10.02 -10.30 -6.32
C ASP A 61 10.07 -9.83 -4.86
N VAL A 62 9.25 -10.44 -4.01
CA VAL A 62 9.22 -10.11 -2.58
C VAL A 62 10.34 -10.87 -1.87
N GLY A 63 11.43 -10.15 -1.60
CA GLY A 63 12.62 -10.69 -0.93
C GLY A 63 13.69 -11.17 -1.90
N SER A 64 14.82 -11.62 -1.37
CA SER A 64 15.97 -12.08 -2.16
C SER A 64 15.97 -13.60 -2.35
N TRP A 65 14.79 -14.17 -2.62
CA TRP A 65 14.65 -15.60 -2.85
C TRP A 65 15.08 -15.96 -4.28
N GLN A 66 15.57 -17.18 -4.46
CA GLN A 66 15.84 -17.68 -5.80
C GLN A 66 14.53 -17.78 -6.59
N THR A 67 14.60 -17.52 -7.90
CA THR A 67 13.45 -17.56 -8.80
C THR A 67 12.71 -18.90 -8.67
N GLY A 68 11.40 -18.85 -8.47
CA GLY A 68 10.56 -20.03 -8.26
C GLY A 68 10.35 -20.45 -6.79
N PHE A 69 11.05 -19.82 -5.84
CA PHE A 69 10.89 -20.08 -4.39
C PHE A 69 10.28 -18.90 -3.61
N GLY A 70 10.17 -17.72 -4.23
CA GLY A 70 9.60 -16.51 -3.63
C GLY A 70 8.16 -16.22 -4.06
N ILE A 71 7.59 -15.14 -3.53
CA ILE A 71 6.36 -14.55 -4.05
C ILE A 71 6.75 -13.63 -5.20
N ALA A 72 6.28 -13.98 -6.41
CA ALA A 72 6.50 -13.25 -7.66
C ALA A 72 5.14 -12.90 -8.30
#